data_AF-A0AA39N735-F1
#
_entry.id   AF-A0AA39N735-F1
#
_cell.length_a   1.000
_cell.length_b   1.000
_cell.length_c   1.000
_cell.angle_alpha   90.00
_cell.angle_beta   90.00
_cell.angle_gamma   90.00
#
_symmetry.space_group_name_H-M   'P 1'
#
loop_
_entity.id
_entity.type
_entity.pdbx_description
1 polymer ?
#
loop_
_entity_poly.entity_id
_entity_poly.type
_entity_poly.pdbx_seq_one_letter_code
_entity_poly.pdbx_strand_id
1 'polypeptide(L)'
;MGIKGGWTLLNPVESVSLVDWANQKISSGAMQDLGPCIGVDASGWMFAAKYHHGQTKSPAQASLFKRIGRLFHLPVVPLFVFDGPRRPVNKRKKNITKTSDWLTADFKCLLDGFGFSYWEAPGEAEAELAMLSKLGLIDAVMSEDFDTMVFGAQRVIRIKEESDSQYLIEVYEAGSKFSRNNLVTIALLAGGDYDDGVQGCGIQTATNIVQSSIGE
;
A
#
# COMPACT_ATOMS: atom_id res chain seq x y z
N MET A 1 -5.45 8.31 -1.63
CA MET A 1 -4.46 8.75 -2.63
C MET A 1 -4.71 7.92 -3.89
N GLY A 2 -4.16 8.29 -5.06
CA GLY A 2 -4.48 7.66 -6.33
C GLY A 2 -5.84 8.07 -6.93
N ILE A 3 -6.49 7.18 -7.67
CA ILE A 3 -7.81 7.42 -8.28
C ILE A 3 -8.86 7.68 -7.19
N LYS A 4 -9.50 8.86 -7.21
CA LYS A 4 -10.50 9.24 -6.21
C LYS A 4 -11.70 8.28 -6.26
N GLY A 5 -11.87 7.50 -5.19
CA GLY A 5 -12.92 6.48 -5.10
C GLY A 5 -12.53 5.12 -5.67
N GLY A 6 -11.25 4.88 -6.02
CA GLY A 6 -10.80 3.62 -6.62
C GLY A 6 -11.21 2.36 -5.83
N TRP A 7 -11.15 2.41 -4.50
CA TRP A 7 -11.57 1.29 -3.65
C TRP A 7 -13.05 0.93 -3.74
N THR A 8 -13.94 1.82 -4.19
CA THR A 8 -15.36 1.48 -4.40
C THR A 8 -15.58 0.68 -5.68
N LEU A 9 -14.57 0.59 -6.55
CA LEU A 9 -14.62 -0.22 -7.75
C LEU A 9 -14.57 -1.70 -7.43
N LEU A 10 -13.81 -2.09 -6.41
CA LEU A 10 -13.54 -3.47 -6.05
C LEU A 10 -14.26 -3.84 -4.75
N ASN A 11 -14.55 -5.13 -4.58
CA ASN A 11 -15.01 -5.66 -3.30
C ASN A 11 -13.85 -6.42 -2.65
N PRO A 12 -13.70 -6.33 -1.32
CA PRO A 12 -12.74 -7.17 -0.62
C PRO A 12 -13.15 -8.64 -0.76
N VAL A 13 -12.18 -9.51 -0.99
CA VAL A 13 -12.39 -10.97 -1.02
C VAL A 13 -12.45 -11.54 0.39
N GLU A 14 -11.80 -10.88 1.35
CA GLU A 14 -11.78 -11.26 2.76
C GLU A 14 -11.84 -10.01 3.65
N SER A 15 -12.50 -10.12 4.79
CA SER A 15 -12.53 -9.11 5.85
C SER A 15 -12.36 -9.82 7.19
N VAL A 16 -11.12 -9.93 7.66
CA VAL A 16 -10.71 -10.78 8.79
C VAL A 16 -9.65 -10.07 9.64
N SER A 17 -9.27 -10.64 10.78
CA SER A 17 -8.09 -10.13 11.50
C SER A 17 -6.80 -10.50 10.75
N LEU A 18 -5.77 -9.65 10.85
CA LEU A 18 -4.46 -9.93 10.23
C LEU A 18 -3.83 -11.23 10.76
N VAL A 19 -4.09 -11.57 12.03
CA VAL A 19 -3.63 -12.81 12.66
C VAL A 19 -4.29 -14.03 12.02
N ASP A 20 -5.62 -14.00 11.85
CA ASP A 20 -6.36 -15.11 11.24
C ASP A 20 -5.94 -15.33 9.79
N TRP A 21 -5.81 -14.24 9.03
CA TRP A 21 -5.32 -14.28 7.66
C TRP A 21 -3.93 -14.92 7.58
N ALA A 22 -3.02 -14.49 8.46
CA ALA A 22 -1.66 -15.02 8.47
C ALA A 22 -1.61 -16.49 8.88
N ASN A 23 -2.36 -16.89 9.90
CA ASN A 23 -2.46 -18.28 10.34
C ASN A 23 -3.01 -19.19 9.24
N GLN A 24 -3.98 -18.72 8.45
CA GLN A 24 -4.51 -19.46 7.31
C GLN A 24 -3.43 -19.70 6.24
N LYS A 25 -2.62 -18.68 5.92
CA LYS A 25 -1.51 -18.80 4.95
C LYS A 25 -0.40 -19.72 5.43
N ILE A 26 -0.07 -19.69 6.72
CA ILE A 26 0.88 -20.60 7.33
C ILE A 26 0.36 -22.04 7.23
N SER A 27 -0.90 -22.26 7.59
CA SER A 27 -1.52 -23.59 7.63
C SER A 27 -1.70 -24.22 6.24
N SER A 28 -1.83 -23.41 5.19
CA SER A 28 -1.96 -23.92 3.81
C SER A 28 -0.65 -24.48 3.23
N GLY A 29 0.46 -24.46 3.99
CA GLY A 29 1.76 -24.99 3.56
C GLY A 29 2.42 -24.17 2.44
N ALA A 30 1.96 -22.93 2.23
CA ALA A 30 2.48 -22.05 1.19
C ALA A 30 3.86 -21.46 1.51
N MET A 31 4.37 -21.68 2.73
CA MET A 31 5.52 -20.97 3.27
C MET A 31 6.48 -21.89 4.01
N GLN A 32 7.79 -21.62 3.86
CA GLN A 32 8.81 -22.54 4.35
C GLN A 32 9.11 -22.43 5.84
N ASP A 33 9.03 -21.27 6.55
CA ASP A 33 9.28 -21.27 8.02
C ASP A 33 8.80 -20.04 8.86
N LEU A 34 8.67 -18.82 8.33
CA LEU A 34 8.56 -17.59 9.18
C LEU A 34 7.18 -16.87 9.19
N GLY A 35 6.27 -17.21 8.27
CA GLY A 35 4.97 -16.54 8.08
C GLY A 35 4.91 -15.63 6.85
N PRO A 36 3.73 -15.10 6.47
CA PRO A 36 3.53 -14.33 5.25
C PRO A 36 4.35 -13.06 5.21
N CYS A 37 5.07 -12.89 4.11
CA CYS A 37 5.83 -11.70 3.83
C CYS A 37 4.90 -10.60 3.31
N ILE A 38 4.83 -9.49 4.05
CA ILE A 38 3.98 -8.36 3.72
C ILE A 38 4.85 -7.18 3.34
N GLY A 39 4.71 -6.69 2.12
CA GLY A 39 5.35 -5.45 1.70
C GLY A 39 4.58 -4.25 2.25
N VAL A 40 5.24 -3.36 2.98
CA VAL A 40 4.62 -2.18 3.61
C VAL A 40 5.15 -0.92 2.94
N ASP A 41 4.26 -0.04 2.49
CA ASP A 41 4.65 1.29 2.04
C ASP A 41 5.07 2.17 3.24
N ALA A 42 6.38 2.40 3.37
CA ALA A 42 6.93 3.21 4.44
C ALA A 42 6.57 4.70 4.29
N SER A 43 6.40 5.19 3.06
CA SER A 43 6.07 6.60 2.79
C SER A 43 4.67 6.95 3.29
N GLY A 44 3.67 6.10 3.05
CA GLY A 44 2.33 6.27 3.61
C GLY A 44 2.32 6.32 5.14
N TRP A 45 3.13 5.48 5.80
CA TRP A 45 3.26 5.45 7.25
C TRP A 45 3.94 6.70 7.81
N MET A 46 5.05 7.14 7.22
CA MET A 46 5.74 8.38 7.60
C MET A 46 4.82 9.59 7.42
N PHE A 47 4.07 9.64 6.31
CA PHE A 47 3.11 10.71 6.06
C PHE A 47 2.06 10.79 7.17
N ALA A 48 1.42 9.66 7.52
CA ALA A 48 0.44 9.62 8.61
C ALA A 48 1.04 10.03 9.97
N ALA A 49 2.28 9.59 10.25
CA ALA A 49 2.96 9.88 11.52
C ALA A 49 3.26 11.38 11.71
N LYS A 50 3.55 12.13 10.64
CA LYS A 50 3.83 13.57 10.72
C LYS A 50 2.67 14.41 11.22
N TYR A 51 1.44 13.99 10.93
CA TYR A 51 0.22 14.66 11.36
C TYR A 51 -0.30 14.12 12.70
N HIS A 52 0.42 13.17 13.32
CA HIS A 52 0.05 12.66 14.62
C HIS A 52 0.44 13.66 15.72
N HIS A 53 -0.56 14.32 16.31
CA HIS A 53 -0.37 15.20 17.45
C HIS A 53 -0.43 14.39 18.75
N GLY A 54 0.72 14.27 19.43
CA GLY A 54 0.85 13.58 20.72
C GLY A 54 1.52 14.45 21.77
N GLN A 55 1.39 14.07 23.04
CA GLN A 55 2.00 14.78 24.17
C GLN A 55 3.50 14.48 24.36
N THR A 56 4.08 13.62 23.53
CA THR A 56 5.51 13.24 23.64
C THR A 56 6.42 14.27 22.97
N LYS A 57 7.71 14.27 23.32
CA LYS A 57 8.73 15.15 22.69
C LYS A 57 8.89 14.89 21.19
N SER A 58 8.63 13.66 20.75
CA SER A 58 8.78 13.19 19.37
C SER A 58 7.54 12.40 18.93
N PRO A 59 6.41 13.08 18.64
CA PRO A 59 5.12 12.42 18.37
C PRO A 59 5.13 11.49 17.15
N ALA A 60 5.79 11.90 16.06
CA ALA A 60 5.86 11.12 14.82
C ALA A 60 6.63 9.81 15.03
N GLN A 61 7.83 9.88 15.63
CA GLN A 61 8.63 8.70 15.97
C GLN A 61 7.89 7.78 16.94
N ALA A 62 7.21 8.34 17.95
CA ALA A 62 6.42 7.55 18.90
C ALA A 62 5.25 6.83 18.22
N SER A 63 4.61 7.46 17.23
CA SER A 63 3.55 6.84 16.43
C SER A 63 4.09 5.66 15.61
N LEU A 64 5.21 5.85 14.91
CA LEU A 64 5.87 4.79 14.15
C LEU A 64 6.33 3.64 15.06
N PHE A 65 6.99 3.95 16.18
CA PHE A 65 7.45 2.97 17.17
C PHE A 65 6.29 2.09 17.67
N LYS A 66 5.14 2.70 17.99
CA LYS A 66 3.95 1.95 18.41
C LYS A 66 3.44 1.03 17.31
N ARG A 67 3.34 1.52 16.07
CA ARG A 67 2.84 0.72 14.94
C ARG A 67 3.75 -0.47 14.61
N ILE A 68 5.06 -0.24 14.51
CA ILE A 68 6.02 -1.34 14.26
C ILE A 68 6.08 -2.30 15.45
N GLY A 69 5.93 -1.79 16.68
CA GLY A 69 5.81 -2.62 17.88
C GLY A 69 4.58 -3.51 17.88
N ARG A 70 3.46 -3.06 17.34
CA ARG A 70 2.28 -3.92 17.13
C ARG A 70 2.57 -5.00 16.09
N LEU A 71 3.12 -4.63 14.93
CA LEU A 71 3.50 -5.59 13.89
C LEU A 71 4.47 -6.68 14.38
N PHE A 72 5.39 -6.32 15.27
CA PHE A 72 6.38 -7.26 15.82
C PHE A 72 5.78 -8.48 16.53
N HIS A 73 4.57 -8.34 17.08
CA HIS A 73 3.89 -9.43 17.77
C HIS A 73 2.98 -10.25 16.86
N LEU A 74 2.91 -9.92 15.56
CA LEU A 74 2.03 -10.60 14.61
C LEU A 74 2.81 -11.65 13.81
N PRO A 75 2.15 -12.74 13.38
CA PRO A 75 2.79 -13.82 12.63
C PRO A 75 3.01 -13.44 11.15
N VAL A 76 3.65 -12.31 10.90
CA VAL A 76 3.93 -11.77 9.55
C VAL A 76 5.38 -11.31 9.48
N VAL A 77 5.95 -11.33 8.27
CA VAL A 77 7.32 -10.87 7.99
C VAL A 77 7.24 -9.57 7.20
N PRO A 78 7.29 -8.39 7.85
CA PRO A 78 7.16 -7.13 7.13
C PRO A 78 8.45 -6.77 6.38
N LEU A 79 8.30 -6.36 5.12
CA LEU A 79 9.34 -5.71 4.32
C LEU A 79 8.90 -4.26 4.06
N PHE A 80 9.59 -3.30 4.66
CA PHE A 80 9.27 -1.89 4.48
C PHE A 80 9.94 -1.34 3.22
N VAL A 81 9.16 -0.76 2.30
CA VAL A 81 9.68 -0.17 1.07
C VAL A 81 9.57 1.35 1.12
N PHE A 82 10.71 2.02 0.92
CA PHE A 82 10.84 3.47 0.89
C PHE A 82 10.88 3.98 -0.56
N ASP A 83 10.40 5.20 -0.79
CA ASP A 83 10.55 5.86 -2.09
C ASP A 83 12.02 6.15 -2.42
N GLY A 84 12.33 5.97 -3.70
CA GLY A 84 13.62 6.23 -4.31
C GLY A 84 13.78 7.60 -4.96
N PRO A 85 14.98 7.85 -5.53
CA PRO A 85 15.32 9.13 -6.16
C PRO A 85 14.67 9.34 -7.52
N ARG A 86 14.23 8.28 -8.22
CA ARG A 86 13.60 8.37 -9.56
C ARG A 86 12.07 8.53 -9.51
N ARG A 87 11.51 8.90 -8.37
CA ARG A 87 10.08 9.26 -8.28
C ARG A 87 9.75 10.46 -9.19
N PRO A 88 8.54 10.53 -9.75
CA PRO A 88 8.15 11.60 -10.66
C PRO A 88 8.24 12.98 -9.99
N VAL A 89 8.58 13.99 -10.78
CA VAL A 89 8.77 15.37 -10.28
C VAL A 89 7.43 16.01 -9.95
N ASN A 90 6.40 15.70 -10.74
CA ASN A 90 5.04 16.19 -10.57
C ASN A 90 4.13 15.03 -10.18
N LYS A 91 3.43 15.17 -9.07
CA LYS A 91 2.34 14.28 -8.64
C LYS A 91 1.26 15.13 -7.97
N ARG A 92 0.00 14.89 -8.30
CA ARG A 92 -1.17 15.62 -7.77
C ARG A 92 -1.07 17.14 -7.92
N LYS A 93 -0.58 17.60 -9.09
CA LYS A 93 -0.34 19.03 -9.40
C LYS A 93 0.63 19.74 -8.45
N LYS A 94 1.43 18.98 -7.70
CA LYS A 94 2.45 19.51 -6.80
C LYS A 94 3.81 18.99 -7.25
N ASN A 95 4.81 19.87 -7.17
CA ASN A 95 6.20 19.45 -7.26
C ASN A 95 6.51 18.60 -6.03
N ILE A 96 6.87 17.35 -6.25
CA ILE A 96 7.38 16.49 -5.18
C ILE A 96 8.80 16.94 -4.86
N THR A 97 9.06 17.31 -3.60
CA THR A 97 10.42 17.54 -3.14
C THR A 97 11.19 16.22 -3.17
N LYS A 98 12.30 16.19 -3.91
CA LYS A 98 13.23 15.04 -3.95
C LYS A 98 14.08 14.90 -2.69
N THR A 99 14.05 15.89 -1.80
CA THR A 99 14.72 15.84 -0.51
C THR A 99 14.23 14.64 0.28
N SER A 100 15.16 13.92 0.92
CA SER A 100 14.84 12.85 1.87
C SER A 100 13.98 13.41 2.99
N ASP A 101 13.00 12.62 3.43
CA ASP A 101 12.19 12.98 4.59
C ASP A 101 13.09 13.11 5.82
N TRP A 102 12.85 14.11 6.66
CA TRP A 102 13.57 14.24 7.91
C TRP A 102 13.34 13.02 8.81
N LEU A 103 12.21 12.34 8.66
CA LEU A 103 11.84 11.15 9.41
C LEU A 103 12.44 9.86 8.86
N THR A 104 12.99 9.84 7.64
CA THR A 104 13.48 8.60 7.01
C THR A 104 14.62 7.97 7.79
N ALA A 105 15.60 8.76 8.24
CA ALA A 105 16.74 8.24 8.99
C ALA A 105 16.31 7.65 10.35
N ASP A 106 15.45 8.39 11.07
CA ASP A 106 14.87 7.94 12.33
C ASP A 106 14.05 6.65 12.14
N PHE A 107 13.25 6.57 11.07
CA PHE A 107 12.43 5.39 10.83
C PHE A 107 13.27 4.17 10.46
N LYS A 108 14.30 4.31 9.61
CA LYS A 108 15.24 3.22 9.32
C LYS A 108 15.92 2.72 10.59
N CYS A 109 16.37 3.63 11.47
CA CYS A 109 16.95 3.27 12.77
C CYS A 109 15.96 2.51 13.68
N LEU A 110 14.70 2.91 13.71
CA LEU A 110 13.65 2.18 14.41
C LEU A 110 13.46 0.76 13.83
N LEU A 111 13.42 0.62 12.50
CA LEU A 111 13.29 -0.68 11.84
C LEU A 111 14.47 -1.60 12.15
N ASP A 112 15.70 -1.07 12.09
CA ASP A 112 16.93 -1.79 12.48
C ASP A 112 16.84 -2.28 13.93
N GLY A 113 16.34 -1.44 14.86
CA GLY A 113 16.16 -1.80 16.26
C GLY A 113 15.14 -2.92 16.50
N PHE A 114 14.13 -3.05 15.64
CA PHE A 114 13.16 -4.16 15.67
C PHE A 114 13.60 -5.39 14.86
N GLY A 115 14.71 -5.29 14.11
CA GLY A 115 15.16 -6.34 13.20
C GLY A 115 14.31 -6.48 11.93
N PHE A 116 13.56 -5.44 11.55
CA PHE A 116 12.76 -5.45 10.33
C PHE A 116 13.59 -5.09 9.10
N SER A 117 13.33 -5.82 8.01
CA SER A 117 13.97 -5.55 6.72
C SER A 117 13.33 -4.35 6.04
N TYR A 118 14.15 -3.54 5.39
CA TYR A 118 13.68 -2.48 4.52
C TYR A 118 14.44 -2.42 3.19
N TRP A 119 13.77 -1.86 2.19
CA TRP A 119 14.26 -1.68 0.83
C TRP A 119 14.02 -0.24 0.38
N GLU A 120 14.95 0.30 -0.41
CA GLU A 120 14.76 1.58 -1.07
C GLU A 120 14.43 1.32 -2.54
N ALA A 121 13.20 1.65 -2.92
CA ALA A 121 12.75 1.48 -4.30
C ALA A 121 13.60 2.32 -5.25
N PRO A 122 13.70 1.96 -6.54
CA PRO A 122 14.33 2.82 -7.53
C PRO A 122 13.55 4.11 -7.78
N GLY A 123 12.22 4.07 -7.66
CA GLY A 123 11.25 5.13 -7.96
C GLY A 123 10.20 5.23 -6.85
N GLU A 124 8.95 4.91 -7.16
CA GLU A 124 7.86 4.93 -6.16
C GLU A 124 7.74 3.59 -5.44
N ALA A 125 7.56 3.63 -4.12
CA ALA A 125 7.44 2.44 -3.27
C ALA A 125 6.25 1.56 -3.70
N GLU A 126 5.11 2.16 -4.06
CA GLU A 126 3.90 1.46 -4.50
C GLU A 126 4.13 0.64 -5.78
N ALA A 127 4.90 1.20 -6.72
CA ALA A 127 5.22 0.52 -7.98
C ALA A 127 6.17 -0.67 -7.74
N GLU A 128 7.17 -0.49 -6.87
CA GLU A 128 8.08 -1.55 -6.46
C GLU A 128 7.34 -2.67 -5.71
N LEU A 129 6.49 -2.31 -4.74
CA LEU A 129 5.65 -3.26 -3.99
C LEU A 129 4.73 -4.06 -4.91
N ALA A 130 4.10 -3.41 -5.89
CA ALA A 130 3.29 -4.09 -6.89
C ALA A 130 4.12 -5.09 -7.72
N MET A 131 5.35 -4.73 -8.09
CA MET A 131 6.27 -5.61 -8.81
C MET A 131 6.71 -6.80 -7.94
N LEU A 132 7.11 -6.57 -6.69
CA LEU A 132 7.47 -7.63 -5.74
C LEU A 132 6.31 -8.62 -5.53
N SER A 133 5.09 -8.10 -5.40
CA SER A 133 3.87 -8.92 -5.29
C SER A 133 3.64 -9.76 -6.55
N LYS A 134 3.79 -9.17 -7.74
CA LYS A 134 3.65 -9.88 -9.01
C LYS A 134 4.70 -10.97 -9.21
N LEU A 135 5.91 -10.76 -8.72
CA LEU A 135 7.00 -11.74 -8.78
C LEU A 135 6.88 -12.84 -7.71
N GLY A 136 5.92 -12.74 -6.79
CA GLY A 136 5.75 -13.69 -5.68
C GLY A 136 6.84 -13.58 -4.60
N LEU A 137 7.53 -12.45 -4.53
CA LEU A 137 8.55 -12.19 -3.49
C LEU A 137 7.91 -11.74 -2.17
N ILE A 138 6.67 -11.24 -2.23
CA ILE A 138 5.83 -10.91 -1.07
C ILE A 138 4.42 -11.49 -1.30
N ASP A 139 3.74 -11.88 -0.23
CA ASP A 139 2.41 -12.50 -0.28
C ASP A 139 1.28 -11.49 -0.46
N ALA A 140 1.49 -10.28 0.05
CA ALA A 140 0.57 -9.16 -0.06
C ALA A 140 1.28 -7.80 0.14
N VAL A 141 0.67 -6.75 -0.39
CA VAL A 141 1.06 -5.36 -0.15
C VAL A 141 0.12 -4.75 0.88
N MET A 142 0.63 -4.22 1.99
CA MET A 142 -0.14 -3.42 2.94
C MET A 142 -0.07 -1.94 2.55
N SER A 143 -1.14 -1.41 1.98
CA SER A 143 -1.23 -0.01 1.54
C SER A 143 -2.67 0.49 1.50
N GLU A 144 -2.86 1.77 1.81
CA GLU A 144 -4.15 2.48 1.63
C GLU A 144 -4.28 3.13 0.25
N ASP A 145 -3.20 3.17 -0.54
CA ASP A 145 -3.21 3.76 -1.87
C ASP A 145 -3.72 2.75 -2.91
N PHE A 146 -4.74 3.16 -3.64
CA PHE A 146 -5.30 2.36 -4.73
C PHE A 146 -4.35 2.22 -5.91
N ASP A 147 -3.37 3.12 -6.04
CA ASP A 147 -2.37 3.07 -7.11
C ASP A 147 -1.59 1.74 -7.12
N THR A 148 -1.44 1.08 -5.97
CA THR A 148 -0.86 -0.28 -5.89
C THR A 148 -1.58 -1.30 -6.79
N MET A 149 -2.92 -1.24 -6.86
CA MET A 149 -3.73 -2.09 -7.74
C MET A 149 -3.53 -1.73 -9.22
N VAL A 150 -3.41 -0.42 -9.53
CA VAL A 150 -3.15 0.07 -10.89
C VAL A 150 -1.76 -0.36 -11.36
N PHE A 151 -0.75 -0.29 -10.48
CA PHE A 151 0.60 -0.77 -10.75
C PHE A 151 0.65 -2.28 -10.96
N GLY A 152 -0.30 -3.04 -10.39
CA GLY A 152 -0.50 -4.46 -10.66
C GLY A 152 -0.17 -5.39 -9.50
N ALA A 153 -0.26 -4.90 -8.26
CA ALA A 153 -0.19 -5.74 -7.07
C ALA A 153 -1.23 -6.86 -7.15
N GLN A 154 -0.83 -8.10 -6.82
CA GLN A 154 -1.72 -9.26 -6.94
C GLN A 154 -2.68 -9.34 -5.76
N ARG A 155 -2.21 -8.95 -4.57
CA ARG A 155 -3.00 -8.91 -3.34
C ARG A 155 -2.64 -7.68 -2.53
N VAL A 156 -3.64 -6.90 -2.14
CA VAL A 156 -3.48 -5.70 -1.31
C VAL A 156 -4.29 -5.84 -0.04
N ILE A 157 -3.65 -5.61 1.10
CA ILE A 157 -4.22 -5.56 2.43
C ILE A 157 -4.43 -4.09 2.80
N ARG A 158 -5.66 -3.76 3.19
CA ARG A 158 -6.01 -2.46 3.77
C ARG A 158 -6.36 -2.61 5.23
N ILE A 159 -5.95 -1.65 6.04
CA ILE A 159 -6.28 -1.64 7.46
C ILE A 159 -7.62 -0.92 7.62
N LYS A 160 -8.65 -1.68 7.95
CA LYS A 160 -9.99 -1.14 8.20
C LYS A 160 -10.07 -0.51 9.58
N GLU A 161 -9.60 -1.24 10.59
CA GLU A 161 -9.55 -0.79 11.97
C GLU A 161 -8.21 -1.19 12.60
N GLU A 162 -7.62 -0.25 13.33
CA GLU A 162 -6.41 -0.45 14.12
C GLU A 162 -6.76 -0.29 15.59
N SER A 163 -6.56 -1.35 16.37
CA SER A 163 -6.67 -1.35 17.84
C SER A 163 -5.33 -1.73 18.47
N ASP A 164 -5.23 -1.64 19.80
CA ASP A 164 -3.98 -1.99 20.49
C ASP A 164 -3.61 -3.47 20.39
N SER A 165 -4.58 -4.35 20.16
CA SER A 165 -4.38 -5.80 20.11
C SER A 165 -4.62 -6.44 18.74
N GLN A 166 -5.30 -5.75 17.81
CA GLN A 166 -5.75 -6.34 16.55
C GLN A 166 -5.75 -5.33 15.39
N TYR A 167 -5.39 -5.84 14.22
CA TYR A 167 -5.65 -5.21 12.92
C TYR A 167 -6.81 -5.94 12.25
N LEU A 168 -7.93 -5.25 12.06
CA LEU A 168 -8.98 -5.71 11.17
C LEU A 168 -8.62 -5.26 9.76
N ILE A 169 -8.53 -6.22 8.84
CA ILE A 169 -8.06 -5.98 7.49
C ILE A 169 -9.13 -6.32 6.46
N GLU A 170 -9.03 -5.65 5.32
CA GLU A 170 -9.73 -6.01 4.08
C GLU A 170 -8.69 -6.42 3.03
N VAL A 171 -8.88 -7.59 2.42
CA VAL A 171 -7.98 -8.13 1.40
C VAL A 171 -8.64 -7.95 0.03
N TYR A 172 -7.89 -7.38 -0.90
CA TYR A 172 -8.30 -7.16 -2.29
C TYR A 172 -7.37 -7.94 -3.21
N GLU A 173 -7.93 -8.58 -4.22
CA GLU A 173 -7.16 -9.35 -5.21
C GLU A 173 -7.31 -8.79 -6.62
N ALA A 174 -6.22 -8.84 -7.37
CA ALA A 174 -6.18 -8.46 -8.78
C ALA A 174 -7.13 -9.34 -9.59
N GLY A 175 -7.79 -8.76 -10.60
CA GLY A 175 -8.69 -9.50 -11.48
C GLY A 175 -10.04 -9.90 -10.85
N SER A 176 -10.30 -9.56 -9.59
CA SER A 176 -11.58 -9.84 -8.91
C SER A 176 -12.80 -9.24 -9.62
N LYS A 177 -12.64 -8.08 -10.28
CA LYS A 177 -13.69 -7.43 -11.07
C LYS A 177 -13.17 -6.71 -12.30
N PHE A 178 -11.97 -6.12 -12.20
CA PHE A 178 -11.32 -5.41 -13.31
C PHE A 178 -9.92 -5.98 -13.53
N SER A 179 -9.55 -6.16 -14.79
CA SER A 179 -8.16 -6.42 -15.17
C SER A 179 -7.29 -5.21 -14.85
N ARG A 180 -5.97 -5.39 -14.81
CA ARG A 180 -5.04 -4.26 -14.64
C ARG A 180 -5.22 -3.22 -15.75
N ASN A 181 -5.40 -3.66 -17.00
CA ASN A 181 -5.62 -2.76 -18.14
C ASN A 181 -6.90 -1.93 -17.92
N ASN A 182 -7.97 -2.54 -17.42
CA ASN A 182 -9.20 -1.84 -17.07
C ASN A 182 -8.96 -0.77 -16.00
N LEU A 183 -8.19 -1.08 -14.95
CA LEU A 183 -7.85 -0.11 -13.90
C LEU A 183 -6.99 1.05 -14.43
N VAL A 184 -6.04 0.77 -15.31
CA VAL A 184 -5.22 1.80 -15.98
C VAL A 184 -6.09 2.69 -16.86
N THR A 185 -6.99 2.12 -17.66
CA THR A 185 -7.93 2.90 -18.48
C THR A 185 -8.83 3.77 -17.61
N ILE A 186 -9.33 3.24 -16.48
CA ILE A 186 -10.11 4.04 -15.52
C ILE A 186 -9.26 5.19 -14.97
N ALA A 187 -7.99 4.96 -14.63
CA ALA A 187 -7.09 6.02 -14.13
C ALA A 187 -6.86 7.13 -15.18
N LEU A 188 -6.66 6.75 -16.44
CA LEU A 188 -6.47 7.68 -17.55
C LEU A 188 -7.73 8.50 -17.85
N LEU A 189 -8.91 7.92 -17.67
CA LEU A 189 -10.17 8.60 -17.93
C LEU A 189 -10.62 9.47 -16.75
N ALA A 190 -10.60 8.92 -15.53
CA ALA A 190 -11.11 9.56 -14.32
C ALA A 190 -10.12 10.52 -13.65
N GLY A 191 -8.85 10.44 -14.05
CA GLY A 191 -7.75 11.13 -13.40
C GLY A 191 -7.22 10.36 -12.19
N GLY A 192 -5.95 10.61 -11.90
CA GLY A 192 -5.23 9.98 -10.80
C GLY A 192 -4.12 10.89 -10.29
N ASP A 193 -3.06 10.27 -9.80
CA ASP A 193 -1.97 11.04 -9.22
C ASP A 193 -1.06 11.71 -10.27
N TYR A 194 -1.07 11.25 -11.52
CA TYR A 194 -0.19 11.74 -12.58
C TYR A 194 -0.88 12.68 -13.58
N ASP A 195 -2.20 12.59 -13.74
CA ASP A 195 -2.97 13.34 -14.73
C ASP A 195 -4.39 13.61 -14.22
N ASP A 196 -5.02 14.68 -14.74
CA ASP A 196 -6.40 15.07 -14.40
C ASP A 196 -7.47 14.18 -15.02
N GLY A 197 -7.10 13.36 -15.98
CA GLY A 197 -8.00 12.58 -16.80
C GLY A 197 -8.77 13.44 -17.80
N VAL A 198 -9.82 12.85 -18.35
CA VAL A 198 -10.67 13.50 -19.34
C VAL A 198 -11.68 14.40 -18.64
N GLN A 199 -11.75 15.67 -19.04
CA GLN A 199 -12.68 16.64 -18.48
C GLN A 199 -14.13 16.12 -18.55
N GLY A 200 -14.82 16.09 -17.40
CA GLY A 200 -16.19 15.60 -17.28
C GLY A 200 -16.32 14.07 -17.18
N CYS A 201 -15.21 13.33 -17.26
CA CYS A 201 -15.19 11.89 -17.04
C CYS A 201 -14.81 11.59 -15.58
N GLY A 202 -15.81 11.26 -14.75
CA GLY A 202 -15.57 10.79 -13.39
C GLY A 202 -15.36 9.28 -13.34
N ILE A 203 -15.01 8.76 -12.15
CA ILE A 203 -14.79 7.32 -11.93
C ILE A 203 -15.96 6.44 -12.40
N GLN A 204 -17.19 6.90 -12.23
CA GLN A 204 -18.40 6.17 -12.60
C GLN A 204 -18.58 6.11 -14.13
N THR A 205 -18.35 7.22 -14.82
CA THR A 205 -18.36 7.30 -16.29
C THR A 205 -17.24 6.44 -16.88
N ALA A 206 -16.03 6.55 -16.34
CA ALA A 206 -14.88 5.75 -16.77
C ALA A 206 -15.13 4.25 -16.61
N THR A 207 -15.73 3.85 -15.48
CA THR A 207 -16.11 2.46 -15.22
C THR A 207 -17.13 1.95 -16.23
N ASN A 208 -18.18 2.74 -16.51
CA ASN A 208 -19.18 2.37 -17.51
C ASN A 208 -18.57 2.22 -18.91
N ILE A 209 -17.61 3.07 -19.29
CA ILE A 209 -16.90 2.98 -20.58
C ILE A 209 -16.12 1.66 -20.68
N VAL A 210 -15.34 1.34 -19.64
CA VAL A 210 -14.53 0.11 -19.60
C VAL A 210 -15.41 -1.16 -19.57
N GLN A 211 -16.59 -1.08 -18.95
CA GLN A 211 -17.56 -2.18 -18.95
C GLN A 211 -18.34 -2.31 -20.26
N SER A 212 -18.51 -1.23 -21.02
CA SER A 212 -19.28 -1.22 -22.27
C SER A 212 -18.42 -1.43 -23.52
N SER A 213 -17.11 -1.18 -23.46
CA SER A 213 -16.21 -1.27 -24.62
C SER A 213 -14.76 -1.57 -24.20
N ILE A 214 -14.20 -2.63 -24.81
CA ILE A 214 -12.76 -2.97 -24.94
C ILE A 214 -12.02 -3.18 -23.59
N GLY A 215 -12.27 -4.31 -22.95
CA GLY A 215 -11.54 -4.76 -21.73
C GLY A 215 -10.98 -6.18 -21.81
N GLU A 216 -10.88 -6.76 -23.02
CA GLU A 216 -10.09 -7.96 -23.32
C GLU A 216 -8.80 -7.58 -24.04
#